data_AF-A0A948P0Q4-F1
#
_entry.id   AF-A0A948P0Q4-F1
#
_cell.length_a   1.000
_cell.length_b   1.000
_cell.length_c   1.000
_cell.angle_alpha   90.00
_cell.angle_beta   90.00
_cell.angle_gamma   90.00
#
_symmetry.space_group_name_H-M   'P 1'
#
loop_
_entity.id
_entity.type
_entity.pdbx_description
1 polymer ?
#
loop_
_entity_poly.entity_id
_entity_poly.type
_entity_poly.pdbx_seq_one_letter_code
_entity_poly.pdbx_strand_id
1 'polypeptide(L)'
;MVQSLGSLVLVVGPSGVGKDTLIGGARQALENDKRFVFVRRLVTRPADAGGEEHDSVDPEAFRQMEAAGRFALSWDAHNLRYALPLSVDTDLALGKVVVANVSRHVVAEARAKYPACAVALITAEISRRAERLVRRGRENADQITARLARESAPVPAGITPIIIDNSGPLAISITAFVMALRSIAAQE
;
A
#
# COMPACT_ATOMS: atom_id res chain seq x y z
N MET A 1 2.25 -16.45 28.00
CA MET A 1 1.41 -16.46 26.78
C MET A 1 2.31 -16.08 25.63
N VAL A 2 2.43 -16.93 24.61
CA VAL A 2 3.18 -16.58 23.39
C VAL A 2 2.32 -15.57 22.63
N GLN A 3 2.83 -14.35 22.41
CA GLN A 3 2.14 -13.40 21.53
C GLN A 3 2.19 -13.94 20.10
N SER A 4 1.04 -13.97 19.41
CA SER A 4 1.01 -14.25 17.98
C SER A 4 1.79 -13.17 17.22
N LEU A 5 2.49 -13.57 16.16
CA LEU A 5 3.03 -12.62 15.19
C LEU A 5 1.86 -11.92 14.51
N GLY A 6 1.99 -10.61 14.32
CA GLY A 6 0.99 -9.79 13.65
C GLY A 6 0.95 -10.03 12.15
N SER A 7 -0.03 -9.39 11.50
CA SER A 7 -0.34 -9.60 10.09
C SER A 7 0.06 -8.40 9.21
N LEU A 8 0.78 -8.66 8.11
CA LEU A 8 1.08 -7.67 7.09
C LEU A 8 -0.06 -7.59 6.05
N VAL A 9 -0.63 -6.41 5.85
CA VAL A 9 -1.67 -6.13 4.85
C VAL A 9 -1.10 -5.30 3.72
N LEU A 10 -0.92 -5.94 2.56
CA LEU A 10 -0.44 -5.29 1.34
C LEU A 10 -1.62 -4.67 0.58
N VAL A 11 -1.68 -3.36 0.55
CA VAL A 11 -2.69 -2.61 -0.22
C VAL A 11 -2.17 -2.40 -1.64
N VAL A 12 -2.80 -3.05 -2.60
CA VAL A 12 -2.44 -3.02 -4.01
C VAL A 12 -3.60 -2.55 -4.88
N GLY A 13 -3.30 -2.08 -6.09
CA GLY A 13 -4.31 -1.63 -7.03
C GLY A 13 -3.75 -0.64 -8.04
N PRO A 14 -4.46 -0.42 -9.16
CA PRO A 14 -3.98 0.43 -10.24
C PRO A 14 -3.78 1.89 -9.83
N SER A 15 -3.07 2.65 -10.67
CA SER A 15 -2.99 4.10 -10.50
C SER A 15 -4.38 4.74 -10.64
N GLY A 16 -4.65 5.76 -9.83
CA GLY A 16 -5.94 6.47 -9.81
C GLY A 16 -7.05 5.74 -9.03
N VAL A 17 -6.79 4.56 -8.46
CA VAL A 17 -7.81 3.77 -7.76
C VAL A 17 -8.17 4.32 -6.36
N GLY A 18 -7.37 5.25 -5.83
CA GLY A 18 -7.65 5.92 -4.55
C GLY A 18 -7.11 5.21 -3.30
N LYS A 19 -6.01 4.44 -3.41
CA LYS A 19 -5.39 3.73 -2.28
C LYS A 19 -5.10 4.64 -1.09
N ASP A 20 -4.41 5.76 -1.31
CA ASP A 20 -4.02 6.66 -0.21
C ASP A 20 -5.22 7.33 0.45
N THR A 21 -6.28 7.61 -0.32
CA THR A 21 -7.54 8.13 0.23
C THR A 21 -8.20 7.10 1.15
N LEU A 22 -8.27 5.83 0.74
CA LEU A 22 -8.82 4.76 1.59
C LEU A 22 -7.95 4.50 2.82
N ILE A 23 -6.62 4.49 2.65
CA ILE A 23 -5.67 4.33 3.75
C ILE A 23 -5.78 5.48 4.74
N GLY A 24 -5.86 6.72 4.28
CA GLY A 24 -6.08 7.89 5.13
C GLY A 24 -7.40 7.82 5.89
N GLY A 25 -8.49 7.45 5.21
CA GLY A 25 -9.80 7.25 5.84
C GLY A 25 -9.80 6.13 6.89
N ALA A 26 -9.16 5.00 6.58
CA ALA A 26 -9.02 3.90 7.53
C ALA A 26 -8.16 4.27 8.73
N ARG A 27 -7.09 5.04 8.52
CA ARG A 27 -6.24 5.56 9.59
C ARG A 27 -7.01 6.43 10.57
N GLN A 28 -7.85 7.33 10.05
CA GLN A 28 -8.72 8.15 10.89
C GLN A 28 -9.74 7.29 11.65
N ALA A 29 -10.40 6.36 10.96
CA ALA A 29 -11.41 5.49 11.57
C ALA A 29 -10.85 4.54 12.65
N LEU A 30 -9.54 4.26 12.62
CA LEU A 30 -8.85 3.32 13.53
C LEU A 30 -7.84 4.00 14.46
N GLU A 31 -7.84 5.34 14.57
CA GLU A 31 -6.82 6.11 15.31
C GLU A 31 -6.67 5.71 16.79
N ASN A 32 -7.77 5.25 17.40
CA ASN A 32 -7.84 4.82 18.80
C ASN A 32 -7.50 3.34 19.00
N ASP A 33 -7.32 2.56 17.93
CA ASP A 33 -7.01 1.14 18.01
C ASP A 33 -5.53 0.90 17.70
N LYS A 34 -4.72 0.71 18.75
CA LYS A 34 -3.26 0.58 18.67
C LYS A 34 -2.78 -0.73 18.04
N ARG A 35 -3.70 -1.64 17.69
CA ARG A 35 -3.38 -2.85 16.92
C ARG A 35 -3.04 -2.52 15.47
N PHE A 36 -3.49 -1.39 14.94
CA PHE A 36 -3.27 -1.03 13.53
C PHE A 36 -2.12 -0.04 13.38
N VAL A 37 -1.22 -0.33 12.44
CA VAL A 37 -0.13 0.57 12.03
C VAL A 37 -0.24 0.82 10.54
N PHE A 38 -0.17 2.09 10.13
CA PHE A 38 -0.18 2.49 8.73
C PHE A 38 1.22 2.95 8.34
N VAL A 39 1.89 2.17 7.49
CA VAL A 39 3.30 2.37 7.17
C VAL A 39 3.49 3.56 6.25
N ARG A 40 4.41 4.46 6.62
CA ARG A 40 4.99 5.45 5.71
C ARG A 40 6.12 4.79 4.93
N ARG A 41 6.01 4.80 3.61
CA ARG A 41 7.03 4.25 2.71
C ARG A 41 8.14 5.25 2.46
N LEU A 42 9.33 4.77 2.17
CA LEU A 42 10.43 5.58 1.65
C LEU A 42 10.39 5.59 0.12
N VAL A 43 10.65 6.72 -0.51
CA VAL A 43 10.61 6.86 -1.98
C VAL A 43 11.76 7.73 -2.48
N THR A 44 12.38 7.34 -3.60
CA THR A 44 13.43 8.14 -4.26
C THR A 44 12.89 9.30 -5.10
N ARG A 45 11.87 10.00 -4.58
CA ARG A 45 11.24 11.16 -5.22
C ARG A 45 11.31 12.36 -4.29
N PRO A 46 11.53 13.58 -4.79
CA PRO A 46 11.44 14.80 -3.99
C PRO A 46 10.11 14.94 -3.21
N ALA A 47 10.20 15.49 -2.00
CA ALA A 47 9.08 15.65 -1.06
C ALA A 47 8.03 16.68 -1.53
N ASP A 48 8.47 17.67 -2.31
CA ASP A 48 7.70 18.80 -2.85
C ASP A 48 6.79 18.43 -4.04
N ALA A 49 6.87 17.20 -4.55
CA ALA A 49 6.04 16.73 -5.68
C ALA A 49 4.54 16.48 -5.32
N GLY A 50 4.03 17.15 -4.29
CA GLY A 50 2.60 17.28 -3.97
C GLY A 50 1.81 15.98 -4.01
N GLY A 51 2.26 14.93 -3.31
CA GLY A 51 1.70 13.58 -3.38
C GLY A 51 1.58 12.83 -2.06
N GLU A 52 1.35 11.51 -2.17
CA GLU A 52 1.12 10.55 -1.07
C GLU A 52 2.06 10.77 0.13
N GLU A 53 1.61 10.53 1.38
CA GLU A 53 2.52 10.55 2.54
C GLU A 53 3.63 9.51 2.36
N HIS A 54 4.87 9.99 2.23
CA HIS A 54 6.09 9.20 2.14
C HIS A 54 7.25 9.97 2.76
N ASP A 55 8.32 9.25 3.03
CA ASP A 55 9.60 9.83 3.43
C ASP A 55 10.52 9.83 2.20
N SER A 56 10.93 11.02 1.77
CA SER A 56 11.79 11.18 0.59
C SER A 56 13.23 10.85 0.93
N VAL A 57 13.86 10.04 0.10
CA VAL A 57 15.27 9.63 0.27
C VAL A 57 16.01 9.88 -1.03
N ASP A 58 17.20 10.45 -0.94
CA ASP A 58 18.08 10.59 -2.10
C ASP A 58 18.43 9.21 -2.70
N PRO A 59 18.50 9.04 -4.03
CA PRO A 59 18.81 7.75 -4.65
C PRO A 59 20.11 7.10 -4.14
N GLU A 60 21.15 7.88 -3.85
CA GLU A 60 22.41 7.36 -3.32
C GLU A 60 22.25 6.90 -1.87
N ALA A 61 21.60 7.70 -1.04
CA ALA A 61 21.28 7.30 0.33
C ALA A 61 20.39 6.04 0.38
N PHE A 62 19.41 5.94 -0.53
CA PHE A 62 18.57 4.75 -0.65
C PHE A 62 19.40 3.50 -0.96
N ARG A 63 20.33 3.58 -1.93
CA ARG A 63 21.25 2.48 -2.25
C ARG A 63 22.09 2.05 -1.06
N GLN A 64 22.63 3.01 -0.30
CA GLN A 64 23.45 2.72 0.87
C GLN A 64 22.63 2.05 1.98
N MET A 65 21.40 2.52 2.21
CA MET A 65 20.46 1.91 3.15
C MET A 65 20.07 0.48 2.74
N GLU A 66 19.80 0.26 1.46
CA GLU A 66 19.48 -1.05 0.89
C GLU A 66 20.65 -2.03 1.05
N ALA A 67 21.86 -1.61 0.68
CA ALA A 67 23.08 -2.41 0.83
C ALA A 67 23.39 -2.76 2.30
N ALA A 68 23.00 -1.88 3.23
CA ALA A 68 23.14 -2.09 4.67
C ALA A 68 21.95 -2.84 5.30
N GLY A 69 21.01 -3.37 4.50
CA GLY A 69 19.86 -4.15 5.00
C GLY A 69 18.87 -3.34 5.84
N ARG A 70 18.72 -2.04 5.55
CA ARG A 70 17.92 -1.11 6.36
C ARG A 70 16.44 -1.04 5.97
N PHE A 71 15.97 -1.95 5.13
CA PHE A 71 14.58 -2.02 4.67
C PHE A 71 13.96 -3.38 4.99
N ALA A 72 12.69 -3.34 5.35
CA ALA A 72 11.88 -4.55 5.50
C ALA A 72 11.59 -5.18 4.13
N LEU A 73 11.26 -4.34 3.15
CA LEU A 73 11.05 -4.68 1.74
C LEU A 73 11.49 -3.49 0.89
N SER A 74 12.01 -3.73 -0.31
CA SER A 74 12.26 -2.70 -1.32
C SER A 74 11.86 -3.17 -2.72
N TRP A 75 11.46 -2.25 -3.60
CA TRP A 75 11.08 -2.57 -4.98
C TRP A 75 11.20 -1.37 -5.91
N ASP A 76 11.35 -1.65 -7.21
CA ASP A 76 11.27 -0.67 -8.27
C ASP A 76 9.84 -0.53 -8.83
N ALA A 77 9.41 0.71 -9.04
CA ALA A 77 8.19 1.01 -9.80
C ALA A 77 8.26 2.41 -10.42
N HIS A 78 7.73 2.59 -11.63
CA HIS A 78 7.61 3.92 -12.25
C HIS A 78 8.93 4.74 -12.28
N ASN A 79 10.06 4.08 -12.51
CA ASN A 79 11.41 4.67 -12.49
C ASN A 79 11.83 5.27 -11.14
N LEU A 80 11.17 4.84 -10.06
CA LEU A 80 11.47 5.20 -8.68
C LEU A 80 11.71 3.93 -7.88
N ARG A 81 12.45 4.07 -6.78
CA ARG A 81 12.58 3.02 -5.78
C ARG A 81 11.72 3.33 -4.59
N TYR A 82 11.20 2.27 -4.01
CA TYR A 82 10.32 2.30 -2.86
C TYR A 82 10.83 1.33 -1.81
N ALA A 83 10.64 1.66 -0.54
CA ALA A 83 10.92 0.74 0.55
C ALA A 83 9.92 0.87 1.69
N LEU A 84 9.78 -0.22 2.45
CA LEU A 84 9.20 -0.21 3.78
C LEU A 84 10.32 -0.19 4.84
N PRO A 85 10.19 0.62 5.90
CA PRO A 85 11.18 0.67 6.97
C PRO A 85 11.21 -0.63 7.78
N LEU A 86 12.34 -0.90 8.45
CA LEU A 86 12.49 -2.03 9.38
C LEU A 86 11.49 -2.03 10.54
N SER A 87 10.85 -0.88 10.85
CA SER A 87 9.81 -0.82 11.87
C SER A 87 8.62 -1.75 11.56
N VAL A 88 8.42 -2.13 10.29
CA VAL A 88 7.45 -3.17 9.91
C VAL A 88 7.73 -4.48 10.63
N ASP A 89 8.99 -4.92 10.67
CA ASP A 89 9.38 -6.18 11.32
C ASP A 89 9.12 -6.09 12.84
N THR A 90 9.43 -4.94 13.44
CA THR A 90 9.14 -4.67 14.86
C THR A 90 7.65 -4.67 15.17
N ASP A 91 6.83 -4.02 14.36
CA ASP A 91 5.38 -3.93 14.58
C ASP A 91 4.70 -5.29 14.41
N LEU A 92 5.13 -6.09 13.44
CA LEU A 92 4.66 -7.47 13.28
C LEU A 92 5.07 -8.34 14.47
N ALA A 93 6.31 -8.21 14.97
CA ALA A 93 6.76 -8.92 16.17
C ALA A 93 5.94 -8.57 17.42
N LEU A 94 5.33 -7.38 17.47
CA LEU A 94 4.44 -6.92 18.53
C LEU A 94 2.97 -7.35 18.35
N GLY A 95 2.66 -8.20 17.36
CA GLY A 95 1.30 -8.67 17.12
C GLY A 95 0.38 -7.64 16.44
N LYS A 96 0.94 -6.64 15.75
CA LYS A 96 0.14 -5.58 15.12
C LYS A 96 -0.26 -5.94 13.69
N VAL A 97 -1.38 -5.39 13.24
CA VAL A 97 -1.79 -5.38 11.84
C VAL A 97 -1.13 -4.21 11.14
N VAL A 98 -0.16 -4.51 10.29
CA VAL A 98 0.68 -3.52 9.59
C VAL A 98 0.15 -3.33 8.18
N VAL A 99 -0.35 -2.13 7.86
CA VAL A 99 -0.98 -1.80 6.57
C VAL A 99 0.00 -1.01 5.72
N ALA A 100 0.36 -1.55 4.56
CA ALA A 100 1.37 -0.97 3.67
C ALA A 100 0.85 -0.78 2.23
N ASN A 101 1.02 0.43 1.67
CA ASN A 101 0.71 0.72 0.27
C ASN A 101 1.89 0.33 -0.63
N VAL A 102 1.72 -0.72 -1.42
CA VAL A 102 2.82 -1.32 -2.21
C VAL A 102 2.46 -1.53 -3.68
N SER A 103 3.47 -1.80 -4.50
CA SER A 103 3.29 -2.33 -5.85
C SER A 103 2.92 -3.81 -5.80
N ARG A 104 2.22 -4.32 -6.82
CA ARG A 104 1.99 -5.77 -6.93
C ARG A 104 3.28 -6.57 -7.15
N HIS A 105 4.35 -5.94 -7.65
CA HIS A 105 5.64 -6.60 -7.88
C HIS A 105 6.28 -7.13 -6.59
N VAL A 106 6.07 -6.48 -5.45
CA VAL A 106 6.67 -6.92 -4.17
C VAL A 106 5.81 -7.94 -3.42
N VAL A 107 4.62 -8.28 -3.93
CA VAL A 107 3.68 -9.17 -3.22
C VAL A 107 4.26 -10.57 -3.02
N ALA A 108 4.93 -11.14 -4.04
CA ALA A 108 5.51 -12.47 -3.94
C ALA A 108 6.64 -12.52 -2.90
N GLU A 109 7.53 -11.53 -2.92
CA GLU A 109 8.62 -11.39 -1.95
C GLU A 109 8.08 -11.20 -0.52
N ALA A 110 7.11 -10.31 -0.34
CA ALA A 110 6.47 -10.06 0.94
C ALA A 110 5.81 -11.33 1.50
N ARG A 111 5.11 -12.12 0.68
CA ARG A 111 4.50 -13.39 1.08
C ARG A 111 5.53 -14.45 1.46
N ALA A 112 6.68 -14.47 0.79
CA ALA A 112 7.77 -15.37 1.14
C ALA A 112 8.44 -14.98 2.47
N LYS A 113 8.57 -13.67 2.74
CA LYS A 113 9.16 -13.16 3.98
C LYS A 113 8.21 -13.22 5.18
N TYR A 114 6.91 -12.96 4.98
CA TYR A 114 5.91 -12.84 6.04
C TYR A 114 4.79 -13.87 5.87
N PRO A 115 4.75 -14.94 6.69
CA PRO A 115 3.72 -15.98 6.58
C PRO A 115 2.29 -15.45 6.77
N ALA A 116 2.09 -14.59 7.78
CA ALA A 116 0.86 -13.86 8.03
C ALA A 116 0.81 -12.58 7.17
N CYS A 117 0.48 -12.77 5.89
CA CYS A 117 0.40 -11.68 4.93
C CYS A 117 -0.87 -11.78 4.08
N ALA A 118 -1.72 -10.75 4.17
CA ALA A 118 -2.94 -10.58 3.40
C ALA A 118 -2.74 -9.54 2.29
N VAL A 119 -3.51 -9.66 1.21
CA VAL A 119 -3.52 -8.71 0.09
C VAL A 119 -4.90 -8.07 -0.03
N ALA A 120 -4.94 -6.75 0.12
CA ALA A 120 -6.13 -5.94 -0.13
C ALA A 120 -6.02 -5.32 -1.53
N LEU A 121 -6.84 -5.82 -2.46
CA LEU A 121 -6.90 -5.30 -3.82
C LEU A 121 -7.98 -4.22 -3.93
N ILE A 122 -7.54 -2.98 -4.06
CA ILE A 122 -8.43 -1.86 -4.37
C ILE A 122 -8.72 -1.83 -5.87
N THR A 123 -10.00 -1.79 -6.23
CA THR A 123 -10.49 -1.66 -7.61
C THR A 123 -11.34 -0.39 -7.74
N ALA A 124 -11.52 0.07 -8.97
CA ALA A 124 -12.47 1.12 -9.32
C ALA A 124 -12.74 1.07 -10.81
N GLU A 125 -13.93 1.51 -11.23
CA GLU A 125 -14.27 1.73 -12.64
C GLU A 125 -13.22 2.61 -13.34
N ILE A 126 -12.97 2.32 -14.61
CA ILE A 126 -11.97 3.03 -15.40
C ILE A 126 -12.29 4.53 -15.54
N SER A 127 -13.58 4.87 -15.65
CA SER A 127 -14.10 6.25 -15.66
C SER A 127 -13.71 7.01 -14.39
N ARG A 128 -13.96 6.40 -13.21
CA ARG A 128 -13.60 6.97 -11.91
C ARG A 128 -12.09 7.14 -11.75
N ARG A 129 -11.31 6.18 -12.23
CA ARG A 129 -9.84 6.30 -12.26
C ARG A 129 -9.41 7.49 -13.13
N ALA A 130 -9.96 7.61 -14.33
CA ALA A 130 -9.66 8.71 -15.25
C ALA A 130 -9.97 10.08 -14.62
N GLU A 131 -11.19 10.25 -14.07
CA GLU A 131 -11.61 11.47 -13.35
C GLU A 131 -10.62 11.85 -12.24
N ARG A 132 -10.18 10.87 -11.44
CA ARG A 132 -9.22 11.09 -10.33
C ARG A 132 -7.83 11.46 -10.83
N LEU A 133 -7.36 10.85 -11.92
CA LEU A 133 -6.07 11.15 -12.55
C LEU A 133 -6.06 12.56 -13.15
N VAL A 134 -7.17 12.98 -13.78
CA VAL A 134 -7.32 14.36 -14.29
C VAL A 134 -7.33 15.35 -13.12
N ARG A 135 -8.18 15.11 -12.11
CA ARG A 135 -8.37 16.03 -10.98
C ARG A 135 -7.10 16.30 -10.17
N ARG A 136 -6.18 15.33 -10.08
CA ARG A 136 -4.92 15.54 -9.34
C ARG A 136 -3.92 16.42 -10.10
N GLY A 137 -4.08 16.62 -11.41
CA GLY A 137 -3.32 17.59 -12.20
C GLY A 137 -1.81 17.30 -12.35
N ARG A 138 -1.35 16.07 -12.08
CA ARG A 138 0.08 15.71 -12.13
C ARG A 138 0.52 15.08 -13.45
N GLU A 139 -0.42 14.85 -14.35
CA GLU A 139 -0.19 14.17 -15.62
C GLU A 139 -0.85 14.93 -16.77
N ASN A 140 -0.22 14.86 -17.94
CA ASN A 140 -0.85 15.22 -19.21
C ASN A 140 -1.75 14.09 -19.74
N ALA A 141 -2.50 14.35 -20.82
CA ALA A 141 -3.46 13.40 -21.38
C ALA A 141 -2.82 12.05 -21.77
N ASP A 142 -1.65 12.08 -22.42
CA ASP A 142 -0.94 10.86 -22.84
C ASP A 142 -0.47 10.02 -21.65
N GLN A 143 0.02 10.68 -20.60
CA GLN A 143 0.41 10.04 -19.34
C GLN A 143 -0.80 9.42 -18.63
N ILE A 144 -1.96 10.07 -18.65
CA ILE A 144 -3.21 9.52 -18.10
C ILE A 144 -3.62 8.27 -18.87
N THR A 145 -3.66 8.35 -20.21
CA THR A 145 -3.96 7.20 -21.07
C THR A 145 -3.01 6.04 -20.82
N ALA A 146 -1.69 6.30 -20.75
CA ALA A 146 -0.69 5.27 -20.44
C ALA A 146 -0.84 4.69 -19.02
N ARG A 147 -1.39 5.45 -18.06
CA ARG A 147 -1.69 4.95 -16.70
C ARG A 147 -2.97 4.12 -16.66
N LEU A 148 -3.96 4.44 -17.48
CA LEU A 148 -5.22 3.70 -17.57
C LEU A 148 -5.05 2.39 -18.33
N ALA A 149 -4.33 2.43 -19.47
CA ALA A 149 -4.03 1.28 -20.32
C ALA A 149 -3.05 0.29 -19.68
N ARG A 150 -2.27 0.72 -18.69
CA ARG A 150 -1.49 -0.20 -17.86
C ARG A 150 -2.43 -1.10 -17.08
N GLU A 151 -2.62 -2.30 -17.59
CA GLU A 151 -3.06 -3.42 -16.78
C GLU A 151 -2.08 -3.55 -15.60
N SER A 152 -2.62 -3.53 -14.39
CA SER A 152 -1.79 -3.82 -13.23
C SER A 152 -1.39 -5.28 -13.34
N ALA A 153 -0.09 -5.59 -13.19
CA ALA A 153 0.41 -6.96 -13.11
C ALA A 153 -0.55 -7.79 -12.25
N PRO A 154 -0.97 -9.01 -12.66
CA PRO A 154 -1.91 -9.78 -11.87
C PRO A 154 -1.37 -9.98 -10.45
N VAL A 155 -2.28 -10.12 -9.48
CA VAL A 155 -1.86 -10.61 -8.17
C VAL A 155 -1.24 -12.01 -8.40
N PRO A 156 -0.09 -12.33 -7.80
CA PRO A 156 0.56 -13.63 -8.01
C PRO A 156 -0.39 -14.81 -7.78
N ALA A 157 -0.20 -15.89 -8.54
CA ALA A 157 -1.03 -17.09 -8.43
C ALA A 157 -1.00 -17.67 -7.00
N GLY A 158 -2.12 -18.28 -6.59
CA GLY A 158 -2.26 -18.85 -5.24
C GLY A 158 -2.59 -17.82 -4.15
N ILE A 159 -2.79 -16.55 -4.50
CA ILE A 159 -3.24 -15.51 -3.58
C ILE A 159 -4.69 -15.14 -3.92
N THR A 160 -5.57 -15.27 -2.93
CA THR A 160 -6.95 -14.77 -3.02
C THR A 160 -6.99 -13.41 -2.33
N PRO A 161 -7.00 -12.28 -3.08
CA PRO A 161 -7.04 -10.97 -2.47
C PRO A 161 -8.42 -10.64 -1.91
N ILE A 162 -8.46 -9.84 -0.86
CA ILE A 162 -9.70 -9.18 -0.42
C ILE A 162 -9.93 -8.01 -1.37
N ILE A 163 -11.02 -8.06 -2.14
CA ILE A 163 -11.35 -7.05 -3.14
C ILE A 163 -12.18 -5.94 -2.49
N ILE A 164 -11.76 -4.68 -2.70
CA ILE A 164 -12.46 -3.49 -2.21
C ILE A 164 -12.75 -2.59 -3.39
N ASP A 165 -14.04 -2.46 -3.73
CA ASP A 165 -14.48 -1.57 -4.79
C ASP A 165 -14.56 -0.11 -4.29
N ASN A 166 -13.81 0.76 -4.97
CA ASN A 166 -13.75 2.19 -4.74
C ASN A 166 -14.40 2.98 -5.89
N SER A 167 -15.42 2.41 -6.54
CA SER A 167 -16.23 3.08 -7.57
C SER A 167 -17.37 3.91 -6.99
N GLY A 168 -17.89 3.50 -5.83
CA GLY A 168 -19.02 4.13 -5.13
C GLY A 168 -18.63 5.30 -4.21
N PRO A 169 -19.53 5.69 -3.30
CA PRO A 169 -19.28 6.73 -2.32
C PRO A 169 -18.08 6.38 -1.42
N LEU A 170 -17.17 7.35 -1.23
CA LEU A 170 -15.91 7.15 -0.51
C LEU A 170 -16.11 6.59 0.90
N ALA A 171 -17.13 7.06 1.63
CA ALA A 171 -17.42 6.59 2.99
C ALA A 171 -17.75 5.08 3.04
N ILE A 172 -18.44 4.55 2.02
CA ILE A 172 -18.75 3.12 1.91
C ILE A 172 -17.47 2.32 1.66
N SER A 173 -16.62 2.79 0.75
CA SER A 173 -15.34 2.12 0.45
C SER A 173 -14.36 2.16 1.62
N ILE A 174 -14.32 3.26 2.39
CA ILE A 174 -13.55 3.32 3.65
C ILE A 174 -14.09 2.31 4.66
N THR A 175 -15.42 2.25 4.83
CA THR A 175 -16.06 1.31 5.77
C THR A 175 -15.73 -0.13 5.39
N ALA A 176 -15.86 -0.49 4.11
CA ALA A 176 -15.50 -1.82 3.61
C ALA A 176 -14.02 -2.15 3.88
N PHE A 177 -13.11 -1.19 3.64
CA PHE A 177 -11.70 -1.40 3.91
C PHE A 177 -11.41 -1.59 5.41
N VAL A 178 -12.00 -0.77 6.28
CA VAL A 178 -11.88 -0.91 7.74
C VAL A 178 -12.41 -2.26 8.23
N MET A 179 -13.54 -2.72 7.69
CA MET A 179 -14.09 -4.03 8.05
C MET A 179 -13.15 -5.17 7.63
N ALA A 180 -12.54 -5.08 6.44
CA ALA A 180 -11.53 -6.05 6.01
C ALA A 180 -10.33 -6.09 6.97
N LEU A 181 -9.80 -4.92 7.36
CA LEU A 181 -8.70 -4.82 8.33
C LEU A 181 -9.06 -5.41 9.69
N ARG A 182 -10.27 -5.14 10.20
CA ARG A 182 -10.76 -5.70 11.46
C ARG A 182 -10.95 -7.22 11.39
N SER A 183 -11.42 -7.74 10.25
CA SER A 183 -11.53 -9.18 10.05
C SER A 183 -10.18 -9.87 10.08
N ILE A 184 -9.14 -9.27 9.50
CA ILE A 184 -7.76 -9.80 9.56
C ILE A 184 -7.27 -9.80 11.01
N ALA A 185 -7.49 -8.72 11.75
CA ALA A 185 -7.11 -8.62 13.16
C ALA A 185 -7.83 -9.61 14.09
N ALA A 186 -8.93 -10.24 13.64
CA ALA A 186 -9.73 -11.19 14.41
C ALA A 186 -9.47 -12.66 14.05
N GLN A 187 -8.62 -12.92 13.06
CA GLN A 187 -8.23 -14.28 12.63
C GLN A 187 -7.02 -14.84 13.41
N GLU A 188 -6.57 -14.12 14.45
CA GLU A 188 -5.46 -14.50 15.34
C GLU A 188 -5.97 -14.99 16.71
#